data_AF-E6X0J3-F1
#
_entry.id   AF-E6X0J3-F1
#
_cell.length_a   1.000
_cell.length_b   1.000
_cell.length_c   1.000
_cell.angle_alpha   90.00
_cell.angle_beta   90.00
_cell.angle_gamma   90.00
#
_symmetry.space_group_name_H-M   'P 1'
#
loop_
_entity.id
_entity.type
_entity.pdbx_description
1 polymer ?
#
loop_
_entity_poly.entity_id
_entity_poly.type
_entity_poly.pdbx_seq_one_letter_code
_entity_poly.pdbx_strand_id
1 'polypeptide(L)'
;MKKVLREIYGAGILFFYYFKWIMILGYPALVYGLDYPRWWVTDLLWLYCVALAIKDFIWKFILKRSYCEEGSCSHSTLREEETSQ
;
A
#
# COMPACT_ATOMS: atom_id res chain seq x y z
N MET A 1 -23.62 -13.29 -11.07
CA MET A 1 -22.96 -12.02 -11.42
C MET A 1 -22.31 -11.30 -10.23
N LYS A 2 -22.98 -11.14 -9.08
CA LYS A 2 -22.40 -10.43 -7.91
C LYS A 2 -21.14 -11.09 -7.29
N LYS A 3 -21.01 -12.43 -7.35
CA LYS A 3 -19.83 -13.15 -6.85
C LYS A 3 -18.58 -12.91 -7.70
N VAL A 4 -18.72 -13.05 -9.02
CA VAL A 4 -17.60 -12.87 -9.97
C VAL A 4 -17.03 -11.45 -9.91
N LEU A 5 -17.88 -10.43 -9.83
CA LEU A 5 -17.43 -9.05 -9.63
C LEU A 5 -16.66 -8.87 -8.32
N ARG A 6 -17.07 -9.55 -7.25
CA ARG A 6 -16.41 -9.50 -5.94
C ARG A 6 -15.05 -10.21 -5.95
N GLU A 7 -14.94 -11.32 -6.66
CA GLU A 7 -13.67 -12.03 -6.89
C GLU A 7 -12.71 -11.23 -7.77
N ILE A 8 -13.20 -10.65 -8.88
CA ILE A 8 -12.38 -9.80 -9.75
C ILE A 8 -11.94 -8.53 -9.01
N TYR A 9 -12.80 -7.97 -8.15
CA TYR A 9 -12.43 -6.83 -7.31
C TYR A 9 -11.37 -7.20 -6.26
N GLY A 10 -11.48 -8.40 -5.65
CA GLY A 10 -10.49 -8.90 -4.70
C GLY A 10 -9.15 -9.27 -5.36
N ALA A 11 -9.19 -9.92 -6.53
CA ALA A 11 -7.98 -10.18 -7.32
C ALA A 11 -7.36 -8.88 -7.83
N GLY A 12 -8.20 -7.93 -8.27
CA GLY A 12 -7.79 -6.62 -8.73
C GLY A 12 -7.10 -5.82 -7.63
N ILE A 13 -7.67 -5.72 -6.43
CA ILE A 13 -7.06 -4.95 -5.34
C ILE A 13 -5.69 -5.53 -4.95
N LEU A 14 -5.55 -6.86 -4.96
CA LEU A 14 -4.28 -7.53 -4.66
C LEU A 14 -3.26 -7.33 -5.80
N PHE A 15 -3.70 -7.42 -7.05
CA PHE A 15 -2.87 -7.12 -8.22
C PHE A 15 -2.37 -5.68 -8.19
N PHE A 16 -3.28 -4.71 -8.00
CA PHE A 16 -2.93 -3.31 -7.83
C PHE A 16 -2.01 -3.09 -6.62
N TYR A 17 -2.16 -3.83 -5.53
CA TYR A 17 -1.28 -3.72 -4.36
C TYR A 17 0.21 -3.95 -4.70
N TYR A 18 0.50 -4.99 -5.48
CA TYR A 18 1.86 -5.29 -5.92
C TYR A 18 2.30 -4.42 -7.11
N PHE A 19 1.39 -4.22 -8.08
CA PHE A 19 1.68 -3.50 -9.32
C PHE A 19 1.83 -1.99 -9.12
N LYS A 20 1.24 -1.43 -8.07
CA LYS A 20 1.30 0.01 -7.74
C LYS A 20 2.73 0.52 -7.61
N TRP A 21 3.62 -0.24 -6.99
CA TRP A 21 5.02 0.18 -6.83
C TRP A 21 5.76 0.20 -8.17
N ILE A 22 5.51 -0.80 -9.02
CA ILE A 22 6.02 -0.87 -10.39
C ILE A 22 5.48 0.28 -11.25
N MET A 23 4.20 0.64 -11.14
CA MET A 23 3.66 1.79 -11.87
C MET A 23 4.20 3.12 -11.34
N ILE A 24 4.32 3.26 -10.01
CA ILE A 24 4.83 4.49 -9.39
C ILE A 24 6.25 4.79 -9.85
N LEU A 25 7.12 3.78 -9.90
CA LEU A 25 8.53 3.95 -10.26
C LEU A 25 8.79 3.78 -11.76
N GLY A 26 8.05 2.87 -12.40
CA GLY A 26 8.23 2.50 -13.81
C GLY A 26 7.71 3.53 -14.79
N TYR A 27 6.59 4.21 -14.48
CA TYR A 27 6.07 5.27 -15.34
C TYR A 27 7.03 6.47 -15.47
N PRO A 28 7.53 7.09 -14.37
CA PRO A 28 8.53 8.15 -14.49
C PRO A 28 9.83 7.62 -15.11
N ALA A 29 10.27 6.40 -14.80
CA ALA A 29 11.45 5.82 -15.45
C ALA A 29 11.31 5.70 -16.97
N LEU A 30 10.12 5.32 -17.49
CA LEU A 30 9.86 5.27 -18.93
C LEU A 30 9.79 6.67 -19.56
N VAL A 31 9.15 7.62 -18.88
CA VAL A 31 8.99 9.00 -19.41
C VAL A 31 10.32 9.74 -19.44
N TYR A 32 11.16 9.60 -18.40
CA TYR A 32 12.45 10.28 -18.32
C TYR A 32 13.59 9.53 -19.03
N GLY A 33 13.51 8.19 -19.12
CA GLY A 33 14.57 7.36 -19.71
C GLY A 33 14.40 7.06 -21.20
N LEU A 34 13.17 7.09 -21.72
CA LEU A 34 12.88 6.65 -23.09
C LEU A 34 12.07 7.66 -23.92
N ASP A 35 11.86 8.87 -23.40
CA ASP A 35 11.04 9.95 -24.01
C ASP A 35 9.69 9.43 -24.54
N TYR A 36 9.07 8.53 -23.76
CA TYR A 36 7.84 7.87 -24.19
C TYR A 36 6.71 8.91 -24.35
N PRO A 37 5.90 8.85 -25.43
CA PRO A 37 4.82 9.80 -25.64
C PRO A 37 3.88 9.83 -24.42
N ARG A 38 3.74 11.02 -23.83
CA ARG A 38 2.88 11.24 -22.67
C ARG A 38 1.42 11.27 -23.10
N TRP A 39 0.76 10.12 -22.96
CA TRP A 39 -0.69 10.02 -23.10
C TRP A 39 -1.37 10.32 -21.76
N TRP A 40 -2.34 11.25 -21.77
CA TRP A 40 -3.08 11.65 -20.56
C TRP A 40 -3.71 10.45 -19.84
N VAL A 41 -4.17 9.41 -20.56
CA VAL A 41 -4.73 8.20 -19.94
C VAL A 41 -3.75 7.54 -18.96
N THR A 42 -2.47 7.44 -19.33
CA THR A 42 -1.43 6.82 -18.50
C THR A 42 -1.13 7.65 -17.26
N ASP A 43 -1.14 8.97 -17.43
CA ASP A 43 -0.96 9.94 -16.33
C ASP A 43 -2.12 9.85 -15.32
N LEU A 44 -3.35 9.75 -15.82
CA LEU A 44 -4.55 9.62 -14.99
C LEU A 44 -4.59 8.28 -14.26
N LEU A 45 -4.18 7.19 -14.93
CA LEU A 45 -4.07 5.85 -14.33
C LEU A 45 -2.99 5.81 -13.24
N TRP A 46 -1.86 6.46 -13.48
CA TRP A 46 -0.78 6.61 -12.51
C TRP A 46 -1.24 7.42 -11.29
N LEU A 47 -1.88 8.57 -11.51
CA LEU A 47 -2.40 9.43 -10.45
C LEU A 47 -3.46 8.70 -9.60
N TYR A 48 -4.32 7.90 -10.24
CA TYR A 48 -5.31 7.07 -9.55
C TYR A 48 -4.65 6.00 -8.65
N CYS A 49 -3.59 5.33 -9.14
CA CYS A 49 -2.79 4.40 -8.34
C CYS A 49 -2.13 5.08 -7.14
N VAL A 50 -1.62 6.31 -7.29
CA VAL A 50 -1.04 7.10 -6.20
C VAL A 50 -2.12 7.50 -5.18
N ALA A 51 -3.30 7.93 -5.62
CA ALA A 51 -4.40 8.28 -4.73
C ALA A 51 -4.88 7.08 -3.89
N LEU A 52 -5.02 5.90 -4.52
CA LEU A 52 -5.31 4.65 -3.83
C LEU A 52 -4.19 4.29 -2.82
N ALA A 53 -2.92 4.51 -3.20
CA ALA A 53 -1.79 4.28 -2.31
C ALA A 53 -1.86 5.08 -1.02
N ILE A 54 -2.13 6.38 -1.19
CA ILE A 54 -2.21 7.35 -0.12
C ILE A 54 -3.37 7.00 0.79
N LYS A 55 -4.54 6.65 0.25
CA LYS A 55 -5.69 6.22 1.06
C LYS A 55 -5.35 5.00 1.93
N ASP A 56 -4.65 4.02 1.37
CA ASP A 56 -4.25 2.80 2.11
C ASP A 56 -3.21 3.11 3.21
N PHE A 57 -2.25 3.98 2.90
CA PHE A 57 -1.27 4.45 3.87
C PHE A 57 -1.94 5.25 5.00
N ILE A 58 -2.83 6.17 4.65
CA ILE A 58 -3.61 6.97 5.60
C ILE A 58 -4.44 6.06 6.50
N TRP A 59 -5.19 5.09 5.95
CA TRP A 59 -5.93 4.13 6.76
C TRP A 59 -5.01 3.35 7.69
N LYS A 60 -3.90 2.83 7.18
CA LYS A 60 -2.93 2.07 7.98
C LYS A 60 -2.22 2.92 9.02
N PHE A 61 -2.04 4.23 8.79
CA PHE A 61 -1.36 5.14 9.71
C PHE A 61 -2.32 5.74 10.76
N ILE A 62 -3.57 6.05 10.37
CA ILE A 62 -4.61 6.59 11.24
C ILE A 62 -5.20 5.50 12.15
N LEU A 63 -5.55 4.31 11.63
CA LEU A 63 -6.03 3.21 12.48
C LEU A 63 -4.97 2.70 13.45
N LYS A 64 -3.68 2.83 13.12
CA LYS A 64 -2.59 2.44 14.02
C LYS A 64 -2.41 3.41 15.20
N ARG A 65 -2.90 4.66 15.11
CA ARG A 65 -2.97 5.55 16.28
C ARG A 65 -4.01 5.09 17.31
N SER A 66 -5.07 4.40 16.89
CA SER A 66 -6.16 4.04 17.81
C SER A 66 -5.85 2.83 18.71
N TYR A 67 -4.78 2.06 18.44
CA TYR A 67 -4.35 0.98 19.35
C TYR A 67 -3.36 1.46 20.43
N CYS A 68 -3.01 2.75 20.45
CA CYS A 68 -2.15 3.35 21.47
C CYS A 68 -2.82 4.53 22.21
N GLU A 69 -4.14 4.49 22.39
CA GLU A 69 -4.84 5.35 23.35
C GLU A 69 -5.96 4.59 24.10
N GLU A 70 -5.64 3.40 24.59
CA GLU A 70 -6.35 2.83 25.74
C GLU A 70 -5.33 2.40 26.80
N GLY A 71 -4.82 3.39 27.53
CA GLY A 71 -4.78 3.39 29.00
C GLY A 71 -4.30 2.19 29.83
N SER A 72 -3.69 1.12 29.30
CA SER A 72 -3.22 0.00 30.14
C SER A 72 -2.23 -0.96 29.48
N CYS A 73 -1.14 -0.47 28.87
CA CYS A 73 0.09 -1.27 28.84
C CYS A 73 0.81 -1.12 30.18
N SER A 74 0.24 -1.73 31.22
CA SER A 74 0.97 -2.04 32.44
C SER A 74 0.60 -3.45 32.89
N HIS A 75 1.53 -4.36 32.63
CA HIS A 75 2.05 -5.35 33.60
C HIS A 75 2.11 -6.79 33.06
N SER A 76 3.25 -7.16 32.47
CA SER A 76 4.24 -8.02 33.16
C SER A 76 5.51 -8.19 32.31
N THR A 77 6.39 -7.21 32.44
CA THR A 77 7.80 -7.34 32.83
C THR A 77 8.45 -8.74 32.82
N LEU A 78 9.51 -8.82 32.01
CA LEU A 78 10.80 -9.53 32.18
C LEU A 78 10.80 -11.00 32.63
N ARG A 79 11.31 -11.86 31.75
CA ARG A 79 12.32 -12.84 32.13
C ARG A 79 13.21 -13.25 30.95
N GLU A 80 14.48 -12.85 31.07
CA GLU A 80 15.72 -13.54 30.64
C GLU A 80 15.96 -13.75 29.14
N GLU A 81 17.17 -13.72 28.61
CA GLU A 81 18.47 -13.14 28.93
C GLU A 81 19.32 -13.44 27.66
N GLU A 82 20.39 -12.69 27.42
CA GLU A 82 21.46 -13.15 26.55
C GLU A 82 21.90 -14.57 26.93
N THR A 83 22.06 -15.50 25.98
CA THR A 83 23.30 -16.29 25.79
C THR A 83 23.15 -17.37 24.71
N SER A 84 24.20 -17.45 23.90
CA SER A 84 24.62 -18.51 22.98
C SER A 84 23.94 -19.88 23.05
N GLN A 85 23.53 -20.38 21.88
CA GLN A 85 24.04 -21.67 21.36
C GLN A 85 24.38 -21.52 19.88
#